data_AF-A0A536V3Z8-F1
#
_entry.id   AF-A0A536V3Z8-F1
#
_cell.length_a   1.000
_cell.length_b   1.000
_cell.length_c   1.000
_cell.angle_alpha   90.00
_cell.angle_beta   90.00
_cell.angle_gamma   90.00
#
_symmetry.space_group_name_H-M   'P 1'
#
loop_
_entity.id
_entity.type
_entity.pdbx_description
1 polymer ?
#
loop_
_entity_poly.entity_id
_entity_poly.type
_entity_poly.pdbx_seq_one_letter_code
_entity_poly.pdbx_strand_id
1 'polypeptide(L)'
;MSFDDEAVMAYVDGELDASRRAVFEQALASDSELAARVARQQRLRGLLRESYDAVLDEPVPARLQQALAGAPPTPRSAPTLTPSLFERLLQWLRPLAAPQALAMAACAMFGVAIGVSLRAPAGPFDTVDGRLVARGALAQALNERVSGEPAADGVRVGLSFVARQGNYCRSFSMQSPSALAGLSCHADGVWRLEMVSVPPIDTAAPTYRQAGSETPPEVLRAVDERIFGNALDAAGEKVARERGWRR
;
A
#
# COMPACT_ATOMS: atom_id res chain seq x y z
N MET A 1 36.44 -1.63 25.67
CA MET A 1 35.09 -1.10 25.36
C MET A 1 34.76 -1.55 23.95
N SER A 2 33.65 -2.23 23.75
CA SER A 2 33.22 -2.62 22.39
C SER A 2 32.30 -1.52 21.85
N PHE A 3 32.61 -1.00 20.67
CA PHE A 3 31.72 -0.09 19.95
C PHE A 3 30.76 -0.91 19.09
N ASP A 4 29.47 -0.63 19.22
CA ASP A 4 28.42 -1.23 18.41
C ASP A 4 28.49 -0.72 16.95
N ASP A 5 27.71 -1.35 16.08
CA ASP A 5 27.68 -0.99 14.65
C ASP A 5 27.08 0.42 14.43
N GLU A 6 26.21 0.89 15.31
CA GLU A 6 25.63 2.24 15.25
C GLU A 6 26.71 3.30 15.43
N ALA A 7 27.60 3.16 16.42
CA ALA A 7 28.71 4.08 16.62
C ALA A 7 29.70 4.09 15.44
N VAL A 8 29.94 2.93 14.81
CA VAL A 8 30.78 2.82 13.61
C VAL A 8 30.15 3.58 12.43
N MET A 9 28.86 3.40 12.19
CA MET A 9 28.14 4.10 11.12
C MET A 9 28.08 5.61 11.39
N ALA A 10 27.76 6.02 12.61
CA ALA A 10 27.74 7.43 12.99
C ALA A 10 29.11 8.11 12.84
N TYR A 11 30.22 7.39 13.11
CA TYR A 11 31.57 7.90 12.85
C TYR A 11 31.81 8.08 11.34
N VAL A 12 31.48 7.07 10.53
CA VAL A 12 31.65 7.10 9.06
C VAL A 12 30.80 8.18 8.40
N ASP A 13 29.61 8.43 8.95
CA ASP A 13 28.69 9.44 8.44
C ASP A 13 28.97 10.86 8.94
N GLY A 14 29.84 11.02 9.95
CA GLY A 14 30.19 12.32 10.52
C GLY A 14 29.21 12.83 11.59
N GLU A 15 28.29 11.97 12.04
CA GLU A 15 27.20 12.30 12.97
C GLU A 15 27.59 12.19 14.45
N LEU A 16 28.78 11.67 14.78
CA LEU A 16 29.28 11.71 16.16
C LEU A 16 29.60 13.14 16.62
N ASP A 17 29.15 13.50 17.82
CA ASP A 17 29.56 14.73 18.49
C ASP A 17 31.06 14.72 18.82
N ALA A 18 31.63 15.92 19.05
CA ALA A 18 33.07 16.10 19.23
C ALA A 18 33.64 15.29 20.41
N SER A 19 32.88 15.10 21.49
CA SER A 19 33.35 14.38 22.67
C SER A 19 33.40 12.87 22.42
N ARG A 20 32.35 12.32 21.79
CA ARG A 20 32.29 10.89 21.41
C ARG A 20 33.28 10.56 20.30
N ARG A 21 33.48 11.47 19.35
CA ARG A 21 34.46 11.32 18.27
C ARG A 21 35.88 11.17 18.81
N ALA A 22 36.29 12.01 19.76
CA ALA A 22 37.63 11.92 20.37
C ALA A 22 37.87 10.58 21.08
N VAL A 23 36.87 10.06 21.81
CA VAL A 23 36.94 8.74 22.46
C VAL A 23 36.99 7.62 21.42
N PHE A 24 36.20 7.73 20.36
CA PHE A 24 36.16 6.76 19.26
C PHE A 24 37.50 6.71 18.51
N GLU A 25 38.13 7.86 18.23
CA GLU A 25 39.42 7.95 17.55
C GLU A 25 40.57 7.36 18.39
N GLN A 26 40.54 7.56 19.71
CA GLN A 26 41.51 6.93 20.63
C GLN A 26 41.38 5.40 20.61
N ALA A 27 40.16 4.88 20.59
CA ALA A 27 39.93 3.45 20.46
C ALA A 27 40.35 2.93 19.08
N LEU A 28 40.07 3.69 18.01
CA LEU A 28 40.48 3.35 16.65
C LEU A 28 41.99 3.21 16.49
N ALA A 29 42.78 4.00 17.23
CA ALA A 29 44.24 3.93 17.21
C ALA A 29 44.82 2.67 17.88
N SER A 30 44.04 2.00 18.74
CA SER A 30 44.49 0.84 19.52
C SER A 30 43.78 -0.47 19.17
N ASP A 31 42.67 -0.42 18.43
CA ASP A 31 41.85 -1.56 18.05
C ASP A 31 41.84 -1.77 16.51
N SER A 32 42.56 -2.80 16.06
CA SER A 32 42.66 -3.15 14.64
C SER A 32 41.37 -3.74 14.07
N GLU A 33 40.52 -4.35 14.89
CA GLU A 33 39.22 -4.90 14.47
C GLU A 33 38.23 -3.77 14.22
N LEU A 34 38.19 -2.77 15.10
CA LEU A 34 37.41 -1.55 14.91
C LEU A 34 37.85 -0.80 13.64
N ALA A 35 39.16 -0.69 13.41
CA ALA A 35 39.71 -0.08 12.20
C ALA A 35 39.28 -0.83 10.93
N ALA A 36 39.29 -2.16 10.95
CA ALA A 36 38.82 -2.97 9.82
C ALA A 36 37.31 -2.80 9.55
N ARG A 37 36.50 -2.65 10.61
CA ARG A 37 35.05 -2.36 10.50
C ARG A 37 34.79 -1.00 9.87
N VAL A 38 35.48 0.05 10.33
CA VAL A 38 35.38 1.41 9.75
C VAL A 38 35.81 1.41 8.27
N ALA A 39 36.95 0.78 7.94
CA ALA A 39 37.44 0.70 6.57
C ALA A 39 36.46 0.01 5.62
N ARG A 40 35.78 -1.04 6.09
CA ARG A 40 34.73 -1.73 5.32
C ARG A 40 33.56 -0.82 4.99
N GLN A 41 33.10 -0.04 5.96
CA GLN A 41 31.99 0.90 5.76
C GLN A 41 32.38 2.08 4.85
N GLN A 42 33.58 2.62 5.00
CA GLN A 42 34.10 3.66 4.11
C GLN A 42 34.20 3.18 2.66
N ARG A 43 34.64 1.93 2.45
CA ARG A 43 34.68 1.32 1.10
C ARG A 43 33.28 1.18 0.50
N LEU A 44 32.30 0.73 1.28
CA LEU A 44 30.91 0.62 0.83
C LEU A 44 30.35 1.99 0.42
N ARG A 45 30.58 3.02 1.25
CA ARG A 45 30.16 4.39 0.97
C ARG A 45 30.84 4.96 -0.29
N GLY A 46 32.10 4.64 -0.53
CA GLY A 46 32.82 4.99 -1.76
C GLY A 46 32.17 4.39 -3.00
N LEU A 47 31.88 3.08 -3.00
CA LEU A 47 31.21 2.39 -4.11
C LEU A 47 29.82 2.98 -4.42
N LEU A 48 29.05 3.29 -3.38
CA LEU A 48 27.75 3.93 -3.55
C LEU A 48 27.93 5.31 -4.18
N ARG A 49 28.88 6.11 -3.68
CA ARG A 49 29.13 7.45 -4.22
C ARG A 49 29.51 7.41 -5.69
N GLU A 50 30.45 6.54 -6.09
CA GLU A 50 30.83 6.36 -7.49
C GLU A 50 29.64 6.00 -8.39
N SER A 51 28.70 5.18 -7.90
CA SER A 51 27.51 4.78 -8.67
C SER A 51 26.46 5.89 -8.83
N TYR A 52 26.41 6.86 -7.90
CA TYR A 52 25.37 7.90 -7.85
C TYR A 52 25.88 9.31 -8.10
N ASP A 53 27.20 9.53 -8.25
CA ASP A 53 27.78 10.85 -8.50
C ASP A 53 27.21 11.50 -9.76
N ALA A 54 26.92 10.73 -10.82
CA ALA A 54 26.33 11.24 -12.06
C ALA A 54 24.93 11.88 -11.87
N VAL A 55 24.21 11.53 -10.80
CA VAL A 55 22.91 12.15 -10.47
C VAL A 55 23.09 13.56 -9.91
N LEU A 56 24.21 13.83 -9.23
CA LEU A 56 24.51 15.17 -8.70
C LEU A 56 24.85 16.17 -9.80
N ASP A 57 25.30 15.68 -10.95
CA ASP A 57 25.61 16.48 -12.13
C ASP A 57 24.37 16.71 -13.03
N GLU A 58 23.20 16.15 -12.68
CA GLU A 58 21.97 16.40 -13.43
C GLU A 58 21.54 17.87 -13.29
N PRO A 59 21.25 18.58 -14.41
CA PRO A 59 20.83 19.96 -14.33
C PRO A 59 19.51 20.08 -13.55
N VAL A 60 19.46 21.03 -12.62
CA VAL A 60 18.27 21.29 -11.81
C VAL A 60 17.05 21.51 -12.73
N PRO A 61 15.94 20.77 -12.57
CA PRO A 61 14.79 20.87 -13.45
C PRO A 61 14.24 22.29 -13.60
N ALA A 62 13.92 22.68 -14.84
CA ALA A 62 13.48 24.04 -15.17
C ALA A 62 12.30 24.55 -14.34
N ARG A 63 11.38 23.66 -13.91
CA ARG A 63 10.26 23.99 -13.02
C ARG A 63 10.69 24.55 -11.66
N LEU A 64 11.80 24.06 -11.11
CA LEU A 64 12.35 24.53 -9.83
C LEU A 64 13.07 25.86 -10.02
N GLN A 65 13.76 26.02 -11.14
CA GLN A 65 14.37 27.31 -11.51
C GLN A 65 13.29 28.39 -11.71
N GLN A 66 12.16 28.05 -12.34
CA GLN A 66 11.03 28.95 -12.52
C GLN A 66 10.32 29.31 -11.21
N ALA A 67 10.23 28.38 -10.26
CA ALA A 67 9.67 28.63 -8.93
C ALA A 67 10.53 29.61 -8.11
N LEU A 68 11.84 29.64 -8.35
CA LEU A 68 12.76 30.61 -7.74
C LEU A 68 12.78 31.95 -8.49
N ALA A 69 12.42 31.96 -9.78
CA ALA A 69 12.53 33.12 -10.66
C ALA A 69 11.26 34.01 -10.77
N GLY A 70 10.11 33.60 -10.21
CA GLY A 70 8.88 34.42 -10.21
C GLY A 70 8.29 34.53 -8.79
N ALA A 71 7.98 35.70 -8.23
CA ALA A 71 7.48 36.91 -8.87
C ALA A 71 7.90 38.21 -8.12
N PRO A 72 7.98 39.37 -8.81
CA PRO A 72 8.04 40.67 -8.13
C PRO A 72 6.74 40.93 -7.35
N PRO A 73 6.79 41.62 -6.19
CA PRO A 73 5.59 41.95 -5.43
C PRO A 73 4.70 42.89 -6.23
N THR A 74 3.56 42.39 -6.71
CA THR A 74 2.55 43.23 -7.36
C THR A 74 1.76 44.01 -6.29
N PRO A 75 1.54 45.32 -6.48
CA PRO A 75 0.75 46.11 -5.55
C PRO A 75 -0.71 45.65 -5.57
N ARG A 76 -1.26 45.34 -4.39
CA ARG A 76 -2.68 45.04 -4.19
C ARG A 76 -3.52 46.25 -4.55
N SER A 77 -4.29 46.16 -5.63
CA SER A 77 -5.42 47.04 -5.90
C SER A 77 -6.68 46.51 -5.20
N ALA A 78 -7.45 47.43 -4.62
CA ALA A 78 -8.66 47.19 -3.83
C ALA A 78 -9.78 46.46 -4.62
N PRO A 79 -10.70 45.75 -3.94
CA PRO A 79 -11.65 44.86 -4.58
C PRO A 79 -12.77 45.66 -5.26
N THR A 80 -12.95 45.47 -6.57
CA THR A 80 -14.17 45.84 -7.28
C THR A 80 -15.26 44.82 -6.95
N LEU A 81 -16.45 45.32 -6.62
CA LEU A 81 -17.64 44.53 -6.26
C LEU A 81 -17.86 43.36 -7.22
N THR A 82 -17.96 42.16 -6.66
CA THR A 82 -18.06 40.90 -7.38
C THR A 82 -19.47 40.71 -7.96
N PRO A 83 -19.61 40.36 -9.24
CA PRO A 83 -20.88 39.85 -9.76
C PRO A 83 -21.18 38.49 -9.12
N SER A 84 -22.47 38.22 -8.90
CA SER A 84 -22.95 37.00 -8.24
C SER A 84 -22.46 35.74 -8.97
N LEU A 85 -22.24 34.65 -8.21
CA LEU A 85 -21.82 33.34 -8.72
C LEU A 85 -22.71 32.84 -9.88
N PHE A 86 -23.98 33.25 -9.88
CA PHE A 86 -24.96 32.93 -10.91
C PHE A 86 -24.64 33.55 -12.28
N GLU A 87 -24.17 34.79 -12.32
CA GLU A 87 -23.81 35.45 -13.58
C GLU A 87 -22.52 34.89 -14.20
N ARG A 88 -21.55 34.48 -13.36
CA ARG A 88 -20.33 33.79 -13.83
C ARG A 88 -20.66 32.39 -14.38
N LEU A 89 -21.65 31.71 -13.80
CA LEU A 89 -22.11 30.40 -14.26
C LEU A 89 -22.81 30.48 -15.64
N LEU A 90 -23.70 31.46 -15.84
CA LEU A 90 -24.36 31.64 -17.14
C LEU A 90 -23.39 32.08 -18.26
N GLN A 91 -22.36 32.85 -17.94
CA GLN A 91 -21.33 33.22 -18.93
C GLN A 91 -20.44 32.04 -19.33
N TRP A 92 -20.16 31.10 -18.41
CA TRP A 92 -19.47 29.84 -18.71
C TRP A 92 -20.30 28.86 -19.56
N LEU A 93 -21.63 29.01 -19.56
CA LEU A 93 -22.54 28.16 -20.34
C LEU A 93 -22.83 28.70 -21.76
N ARG A 94 -22.42 29.94 -22.08
CA ARG A 94 -22.60 30.54 -23.42
C ARG A 94 -21.89 29.81 -24.59
N PRO A 95 -20.74 29.14 -24.46
CA PRO A 95 -20.12 28.50 -25.62
C PRO A 95 -20.83 27.19 -26.02
N LEU A 96 -21.74 26.63 -25.21
CA LEU A 96 -22.48 25.39 -25.52
C LEU A 96 -23.45 25.52 -26.71
N ALA A 97 -23.70 26.72 -27.23
CA ALA A 97 -24.50 26.96 -28.44
C ALA A 97 -23.67 27.02 -29.73
N ALA A 98 -22.36 26.77 -29.68
CA ALA A 98 -21.51 26.70 -30.86
C ALA A 98 -21.07 25.24 -31.14
N PRO A 99 -21.05 24.76 -32.40
CA PRO A 99 -20.70 23.38 -32.74
C PRO A 99 -19.29 22.96 -32.27
N GLN A 100 -18.42 23.93 -31.99
CA GLN A 100 -17.08 23.77 -31.44
C GLN A 100 -17.02 23.42 -29.93
N ALA A 101 -18.09 23.66 -29.16
CA ALA A 101 -18.13 23.28 -27.73
C ALA A 101 -18.45 21.80 -27.52
N LEU A 102 -19.13 21.16 -28.48
CA LEU A 102 -19.39 19.72 -28.45
C LEU A 102 -18.08 18.92 -28.55
N ALA A 103 -17.14 19.37 -29.38
CA ALA A 103 -15.83 18.74 -29.56
C ALA A 103 -14.97 18.82 -28.29
N MET A 104 -14.94 19.97 -27.60
CA MET A 104 -14.19 20.11 -26.35
C MET A 104 -14.80 19.30 -25.20
N ALA A 105 -16.14 19.23 -25.13
CA ALA A 105 -16.83 18.35 -24.18
C ALA A 105 -16.55 16.87 -24.44
N ALA A 106 -16.49 16.45 -25.71
CA ALA A 106 -16.13 15.08 -26.09
C ALA A 106 -14.68 14.75 -25.71
N CYS A 107 -13.71 15.66 -25.96
CA CYS A 107 -12.32 15.46 -25.56
C CYS A 107 -12.16 15.40 -24.03
N ALA A 108 -12.90 16.22 -23.28
CA ALA A 108 -12.87 16.18 -21.81
C ALA A 108 -13.47 14.87 -21.27
N MET A 109 -14.63 14.43 -21.80
CA MET A 109 -15.24 13.15 -21.43
C MET A 109 -14.33 11.96 -21.79
N PHE A 110 -13.69 12.01 -22.96
CA PHE A 110 -12.75 10.97 -23.40
C PHE A 110 -11.49 10.96 -22.54
N GLY A 111 -10.94 12.13 -22.21
CA GLY A 111 -9.80 12.27 -21.29
C GLY A 111 -10.11 11.80 -19.86
N VAL A 112 -11.31 12.07 -19.34
CA VAL A 112 -11.76 11.54 -18.05
C VAL A 112 -12.01 10.04 -18.11
N ALA A 113 -12.66 9.53 -19.15
CA ALA A 113 -12.89 8.10 -19.33
C ALA A 113 -11.58 7.32 -19.45
N ILE A 114 -10.62 7.83 -20.23
CA ILE A 114 -9.26 7.29 -20.31
C ILE A 114 -8.55 7.42 -18.96
N GLY A 115 -8.62 8.58 -18.29
CA GLY A 115 -7.97 8.80 -17.01
C GLY A 115 -8.49 7.89 -15.89
N VAL A 116 -9.80 7.59 -15.87
CA VAL A 116 -10.41 6.63 -14.95
C VAL A 116 -10.03 5.19 -15.33
N SER A 117 -9.97 4.87 -16.63
CA SER A 117 -9.60 3.53 -17.10
C SER A 117 -8.11 3.22 -16.91
N LEU A 118 -7.24 4.23 -16.95
CA LEU A 118 -5.81 4.13 -16.68
C LEU A 118 -5.47 4.19 -15.19
N ARG A 119 -6.44 4.49 -14.32
CA ARG A 119 -6.20 4.44 -12.87
C ARG A 119 -5.93 2.99 -12.50
N ALA A 120 -4.74 2.73 -11.95
CA ALA A 120 -4.39 1.40 -11.46
C ALA A 120 -5.50 0.91 -10.52
N PRO A 121 -5.99 -0.34 -10.69
CA PRO A 121 -6.99 -0.88 -9.78
C PRO A 121 -6.45 -0.77 -8.35
N ALA A 122 -7.27 -0.25 -7.44
CA ALA A 122 -6.91 -0.23 -6.03
C ALA A 122 -6.55 -1.65 -5.60
N GLY A 123 -5.41 -1.80 -4.91
CA GLY A 123 -4.95 -3.10 -4.43
C GLY A 123 -6.01 -3.80 -3.57
N PRO A 124 -5.93 -5.12 -3.42
CA PRO A 124 -6.91 -5.89 -2.67
C PRO A 124 -6.96 -5.55 -1.16
N PHE A 125 -5.95 -4.84 -0.67
CA PHE A 125 -5.86 -4.36 0.70
C PHE A 125 -5.10 -3.04 0.75
N ASP A 126 -5.23 -2.35 1.87
CA ASP A 126 -4.54 -1.11 2.20
C ASP A 126 -4.04 -1.19 3.65
N THR A 127 -3.13 -0.31 4.02
CA THR A 127 -2.58 -0.26 5.39
C THR A 127 -3.27 0.84 6.17
N VAL A 128 -3.98 0.46 7.24
CA VAL A 128 -4.62 1.38 8.19
C VAL A 128 -4.03 1.11 9.57
N ASP A 129 -3.43 2.12 10.19
CA ASP A 129 -2.76 2.02 11.50
C ASP A 129 -1.72 0.87 11.57
N GLY A 130 -0.95 0.69 10.50
CA GLY A 130 0.06 -0.37 10.41
C GLY A 130 -0.51 -1.79 10.26
N ARG A 131 -1.83 -1.94 10.07
CA ARG A 131 -2.50 -3.22 9.83
C ARG A 131 -3.06 -3.28 8.41
N LEU A 132 -2.94 -4.44 7.79
CA LEU A 132 -3.53 -4.69 6.48
C LEU A 132 -5.06 -4.85 6.62
N VAL A 133 -5.80 -4.10 5.81
CA VAL A 133 -7.26 -4.10 5.78
C VAL A 133 -7.74 -4.35 4.36
N ALA A 134 -8.68 -5.27 4.19
CA ALA A 134 -9.23 -5.60 2.86
C ALA A 134 -9.93 -4.38 2.25
N ARG A 135 -9.77 -4.20 0.93
CA ARG A 135 -10.40 -3.12 0.15
C ARG A 135 -10.98 -3.69 -1.15
N GLY A 136 -11.81 -2.88 -1.81
CA GLY A 136 -12.35 -3.19 -3.14
C GLY A 136 -13.01 -4.55 -3.23
N ALA A 137 -12.64 -5.32 -4.26
CA ALA A 137 -13.20 -6.64 -4.55
C ALA A 137 -12.98 -7.65 -3.41
N LEU A 138 -11.84 -7.58 -2.70
CA LEU A 138 -11.59 -8.48 -1.57
C LEU A 138 -12.55 -8.20 -0.41
N ALA A 139 -12.74 -6.94 -0.03
CA ALA A 139 -13.67 -6.56 1.02
C ALA A 139 -15.12 -6.92 0.66
N GLN A 140 -15.51 -6.71 -0.59
CA GLN A 140 -16.84 -7.07 -1.07
C GLN A 140 -17.07 -8.59 -1.01
N ALA A 141 -16.13 -9.40 -1.51
CA ALA A 141 -16.22 -10.85 -1.45
C ALA A 141 -16.30 -11.36 0.00
N LEU A 142 -15.47 -10.82 0.90
CA LEU A 142 -15.50 -11.16 2.33
C LEU A 142 -16.82 -10.78 3.02
N ASN A 143 -17.55 -9.78 2.52
CA ASN A 143 -18.85 -9.40 3.06
C ASN A 143 -20.00 -10.23 2.48
N GLU A 144 -19.99 -10.48 1.18
CA GLU A 144 -21.19 -10.89 0.44
C GLU A 144 -21.16 -12.35 0.01
N ARG A 145 -19.98 -12.91 -0.28
CA ARG A 145 -19.85 -14.24 -0.86
C ARG A 145 -20.13 -15.32 0.16
N VAL A 146 -20.75 -16.43 -0.25
CA VAL A 146 -20.86 -17.65 0.56
C VAL A 146 -19.57 -18.45 0.44
N SER A 147 -19.07 -19.01 1.54
CA SER A 147 -17.84 -19.81 1.48
C SER A 147 -18.02 -21.07 0.63
N GLY A 148 -17.00 -21.43 -0.12
CA GLY A 148 -17.02 -22.59 -1.01
C GLY A 148 -17.63 -22.34 -2.39
N GLU A 149 -18.29 -21.20 -2.62
CA GLU A 149 -18.76 -20.83 -3.96
C GLU A 149 -17.58 -20.47 -4.89
N PRO A 150 -17.65 -20.85 -6.17
CA PRO A 150 -16.63 -20.51 -7.16
C PRO A 150 -16.56 -18.99 -7.37
N ALA A 151 -15.35 -18.48 -7.63
CA ALA A 151 -15.11 -17.05 -7.75
C ALA A 151 -15.09 -16.59 -9.21
N ALA A 152 -16.19 -15.96 -9.66
CA ALA A 152 -16.27 -15.37 -11.00
C ALA A 152 -15.42 -14.10 -11.17
N ASP A 153 -15.23 -13.36 -10.08
CA ASP A 153 -14.42 -12.11 -10.00
C ASP A 153 -12.99 -12.35 -9.48
N GLY A 154 -12.57 -13.61 -9.36
CA GLY A 154 -11.22 -13.99 -8.96
C GLY A 154 -10.93 -14.00 -7.45
N VAL A 155 -11.91 -13.71 -6.57
CA VAL A 155 -11.75 -13.82 -5.11
C VAL A 155 -12.60 -14.93 -4.51
N ARG A 156 -12.00 -16.07 -4.17
CA ARG A 156 -12.71 -17.18 -3.53
C ARG A 156 -12.65 -17.06 -2.01
N VAL A 157 -13.78 -17.28 -1.34
CA VAL A 157 -13.85 -17.41 0.12
C VAL A 157 -13.92 -18.90 0.47
N GLY A 158 -12.99 -19.39 1.28
CA GLY A 158 -12.83 -20.82 1.57
C GLY A 158 -13.67 -21.28 2.76
N LEU A 159 -13.41 -20.71 3.94
CA LEU A 159 -14.07 -21.05 5.19
C LEU A 159 -14.51 -19.77 5.89
N SER A 160 -15.66 -19.80 6.56
CA SER A 160 -16.05 -18.80 7.55
C SER A 160 -16.17 -19.44 8.91
N PHE A 161 -15.65 -18.80 9.94
CA PHE A 161 -15.66 -19.35 11.28
C PHE A 161 -15.59 -18.24 12.32
N VAL A 162 -15.62 -18.66 13.57
CA VAL A 162 -15.60 -17.78 14.74
C VAL A 162 -14.27 -18.01 15.41
N ALA A 163 -13.49 -16.95 15.60
CA ALA A 163 -12.23 -17.08 16.31
C ALA A 163 -12.47 -17.20 17.82
N ARG A 164 -11.47 -17.73 18.54
CA ARG A 164 -11.42 -17.77 20.02
C ARG A 164 -11.58 -16.39 20.67
N GLN A 165 -11.25 -15.33 19.93
CA GLN A 165 -11.43 -13.92 20.35
C GLN A 165 -12.88 -13.43 20.18
N GLY A 166 -13.78 -14.28 19.67
CA GLY A 166 -15.20 -14.03 19.47
C GLY A 166 -15.56 -13.51 18.09
N ASN A 167 -14.66 -12.80 17.40
CA ASN A 167 -14.89 -12.21 16.09
C ASN A 167 -14.99 -13.23 14.95
N TYR A 168 -15.66 -12.85 13.86
CA TYR A 168 -15.76 -13.67 12.67
C TYR A 168 -14.47 -13.59 11.85
N CYS A 169 -13.99 -14.73 11.36
CA CYS A 169 -12.86 -14.79 10.46
C CYS A 169 -13.20 -15.62 9.22
N ARG A 170 -12.61 -15.26 8.09
CA ARG A 170 -12.81 -15.91 6.79
C ARG A 170 -11.47 -16.13 6.10
N SER A 171 -11.26 -17.33 5.54
CA SER A 171 -10.13 -17.58 4.65
C SER A 171 -10.47 -17.21 3.21
N PHE A 172 -9.50 -16.72 2.46
CA PHE A 172 -9.69 -16.34 1.07
C PHE A 172 -8.51 -16.78 0.20
N SER A 173 -8.76 -16.89 -1.10
CA SER A 173 -7.74 -17.11 -2.13
C SER A 173 -8.11 -16.35 -3.39
N MET A 174 -7.16 -15.68 -4.02
CA MET A 174 -7.31 -14.96 -5.28
C MET A 174 -6.15 -15.25 -6.21
N GLN A 175 -6.38 -15.22 -7.52
CA GLN A 175 -5.35 -15.43 -8.54
C GLN A 175 -4.97 -14.15 -9.30
N SER A 176 -5.84 -13.13 -9.30
CA SER A 176 -5.65 -11.88 -10.03
C SER A 176 -5.94 -10.68 -9.12
N PRO A 177 -5.16 -9.58 -9.17
CA PRO A 177 -4.00 -9.36 -10.05
C PRO A 177 -2.72 -10.10 -9.59
N SER A 178 -2.73 -10.71 -8.42
CA SER A 178 -1.63 -11.54 -7.91
C SER A 178 -2.18 -12.72 -7.12
N ALA A 179 -1.50 -13.86 -7.24
CA ALA A 179 -1.87 -15.05 -6.49
C ALA A 179 -1.62 -14.82 -5.00
N LEU A 180 -2.69 -14.78 -4.21
CA LEU A 180 -2.66 -14.52 -2.78
C LEU A 180 -3.71 -15.37 -2.08
N ALA A 181 -3.38 -15.88 -0.90
CA ALA A 181 -4.33 -16.52 -0.02
C ALA A 181 -4.09 -16.02 1.41
N GLY A 182 -5.13 -15.99 2.23
CA GLY A 182 -4.99 -15.42 3.56
C GLY A 182 -6.16 -15.69 4.47
N LEU A 183 -6.00 -15.18 5.69
CA LEU A 183 -6.99 -15.19 6.75
C LEU A 183 -7.33 -13.75 7.11
N SER A 184 -8.61 -13.41 7.05
CA SER A 184 -9.12 -12.10 7.44
C SER A 184 -10.08 -12.23 8.61
N CYS A 185 -9.98 -11.35 9.59
CA CYS A 185 -10.89 -11.29 10.73
C CYS A 185 -11.62 -9.94 10.77
N HIS A 186 -12.92 -9.99 11.00
CA HIS A 186 -13.76 -8.80 11.05
C HIS A 186 -13.61 -8.12 12.41
N ALA A 187 -13.25 -6.83 12.39
CA ALA A 187 -13.15 -6.00 13.59
C ALA A 187 -13.43 -4.56 13.19
N ASP A 188 -14.18 -3.83 14.02
CA ASP A 188 -14.46 -2.40 13.83
C ASP A 188 -15.08 -2.06 12.45
N GLY A 189 -15.90 -2.97 11.92
CA GLY A 189 -16.57 -2.80 10.61
C GLY A 189 -15.66 -3.00 9.40
N VAL A 190 -14.44 -3.49 9.61
CA VAL A 190 -13.48 -3.78 8.54
C VAL A 190 -12.90 -5.20 8.66
N TRP A 191 -12.47 -5.75 7.54
CA TRP A 191 -11.76 -7.03 7.50
C TRP A 191 -10.25 -6.81 7.60
N ARG A 192 -9.67 -7.14 8.75
CA ARG A 192 -8.21 -7.08 8.96
C ARG A 192 -7.57 -8.37 8.48
N LEU A 193 -6.50 -8.28 7.70
CA LEU A 193 -5.74 -9.44 7.23
C LEU A 193 -4.76 -9.84 8.33
N GLU A 194 -5.03 -10.96 8.97
CA GLU A 194 -4.19 -11.52 10.05
C GLU A 194 -3.05 -12.37 9.49
N MET A 195 -3.23 -12.91 8.28
CA MET A 195 -2.21 -13.63 7.55
C MET A 195 -2.45 -13.51 6.06
N VAL A 196 -1.36 -13.34 5.30
CA VAL A 196 -1.35 -13.42 3.84
C VAL A 196 -0.15 -14.26 3.44
N SER A 197 -0.35 -15.14 2.49
CA SER A 197 0.69 -15.92 1.85
C SER A 197 0.48 -15.96 0.34
N VAL A 198 1.58 -16.16 -0.38
CA VAL A 198 1.58 -16.41 -1.82
C VAL A 198 1.48 -17.92 -2.00
N PRO A 199 0.41 -18.45 -2.61
CA PRO A 199 0.31 -19.88 -2.85
C PRO A 199 1.43 -20.33 -3.81
N PRO A 200 1.94 -21.56 -3.64
CA PRO A 200 2.91 -22.12 -4.57
C PRO A 200 2.31 -22.17 -5.99
N ILE A 201 3.14 -21.86 -7.00
CA ILE A 201 2.75 -21.94 -8.41
C ILE A 201 2.71 -23.42 -8.79
N ASP A 202 1.55 -24.07 -8.66
CA ASP A 202 1.37 -25.44 -9.15
C ASP A 202 1.24 -25.43 -10.67
N THR A 203 2.26 -25.96 -11.36
CA THR A 203 2.29 -26.10 -12.83
C THR A 203 1.51 -27.32 -13.34
N ALA A 204 1.04 -28.19 -12.45
CA ALA A 204 0.22 -29.35 -12.79
C ALA A 204 -1.04 -29.37 -11.92
N ALA A 205 -2.19 -29.01 -12.50
CA ALA A 205 -3.47 -29.13 -11.80
C ALA A 205 -3.77 -30.63 -11.57
N PRO A 206 -3.84 -31.11 -10.32
CA PRO A 206 -4.16 -32.51 -10.06
C PRO A 206 -5.59 -32.83 -10.52
N THR A 207 -5.79 -34.02 -11.08
CA THR A 207 -7.11 -34.54 -11.53
C THR A 207 -8.12 -34.67 -10.38
N TYR A 208 -7.64 -34.64 -9.13
CA TYR A 208 -8.45 -34.58 -7.92
C TYR A 208 -8.12 -33.30 -7.14
N ARG A 209 -9.10 -32.40 -7.00
CA ARG A 209 -8.98 -31.14 -6.26
C ARG A 209 -9.74 -31.24 -4.94
N GLN A 210 -9.02 -31.24 -3.82
CA GLN A 210 -9.61 -31.18 -2.49
C GLN A 210 -10.04 -29.74 -2.16
N ALA A 211 -11.08 -29.56 -1.34
CA ALA A 211 -11.62 -28.23 -1.02
C ALA A 211 -10.57 -27.25 -0.44
N GLY A 212 -9.56 -27.77 0.26
CA GLY A 212 -8.46 -27.01 0.87
C GLY A 212 -7.20 -26.83 0.01
N SER A 213 -7.11 -27.43 -1.18
CA SER A 213 -5.84 -27.46 -1.94
C SER A 213 -5.40 -26.12 -2.50
N GLU A 214 -6.30 -25.13 -2.58
CA GLU A 214 -5.94 -23.77 -3.02
C GLU A 214 -5.58 -22.84 -1.85
N THR A 215 -5.67 -23.35 -0.61
CA THR A 215 -5.31 -22.60 0.59
C THR A 215 -3.96 -23.10 1.09
N PRO A 216 -2.92 -22.24 1.19
CA PRO A 216 -1.60 -22.66 1.63
C PRO A 216 -1.62 -23.24 3.06
N PRO A 217 -0.75 -24.22 3.36
CA PRO A 217 -0.71 -24.89 4.67
C PRO A 217 -0.58 -23.92 5.85
N GLU A 218 0.16 -22.83 5.70
CA GLU A 218 0.32 -21.79 6.70
C GLU A 218 -0.99 -21.08 7.04
N VAL A 219 -1.86 -20.85 6.05
CA VAL A 219 -3.17 -20.25 6.25
C VAL A 219 -4.08 -21.23 6.98
N LEU A 220 -4.05 -22.53 6.62
CA LEU A 220 -4.81 -23.57 7.32
C LEU A 220 -4.38 -23.69 8.78
N ARG A 221 -3.08 -23.67 9.06
CA ARG A 221 -2.57 -23.66 10.44
C ARG A 221 -3.04 -22.43 11.22
N ALA A 222 -3.03 -21.25 10.59
CA ALA A 222 -3.54 -20.03 11.23
C ALA A 222 -5.04 -20.08 11.53
N VAL A 223 -5.82 -20.79 10.69
CA VAL A 223 -7.24 -21.11 10.94
C VAL A 223 -7.36 -22.04 12.14
N ASP A 224 -6.65 -23.17 12.16
CA ASP A 224 -6.72 -24.17 13.24
C ASP A 224 -6.37 -23.59 14.62
N GLU A 225 -5.36 -22.72 14.68
CA GLU A 225 -4.95 -22.03 15.91
C GLU A 225 -6.06 -21.11 16.45
N ARG A 226 -6.84 -20.48 15.57
CA ARG A 226 -7.81 -19.44 15.91
C ARG A 226 -9.24 -19.92 16.02
N ILE A 227 -9.62 -20.97 15.31
CA ILE A 227 -11.02 -21.40 15.23
C ILE A 227 -11.54 -21.87 16.59
N PHE A 228 -12.75 -21.43 16.91
CA PHE A 228 -13.52 -21.89 18.06
C PHE A 228 -14.71 -22.70 17.56
N GLY A 229 -14.71 -24.00 17.83
CA GLY A 229 -15.74 -24.93 17.35
C GLY A 229 -15.55 -25.27 15.87
N ASN A 230 -16.67 -25.38 15.14
CA ASN A 230 -16.68 -25.73 13.73
C ASN A 230 -16.73 -24.49 12.83
N ALA A 231 -16.39 -24.66 11.56
CA ALA A 231 -16.71 -23.67 10.54
C ALA A 231 -18.24 -23.43 10.48
N LEU A 232 -18.62 -22.21 10.12
CA LEU A 232 -20.00 -21.85 9.88
C LEU A 232 -20.53 -22.65 8.69
N ASP A 233 -21.75 -23.13 8.83
CA ASP A 233 -22.53 -23.62 7.70
C ASP A 233 -23.18 -22.44 6.95
N ALA A 234 -23.87 -22.75 5.85
CA ALA A 234 -24.54 -21.73 5.04
C ALA A 234 -25.58 -20.91 5.83
N ALA A 235 -26.26 -21.52 6.80
CA ALA A 235 -27.24 -20.83 7.65
C ALA A 235 -26.55 -19.86 8.62
N GLY A 236 -25.47 -20.30 9.26
CA GLY A 236 -24.64 -19.49 10.15
C GLY A 236 -23.98 -18.32 9.41
N GLU A 237 -23.48 -18.54 8.19
CA GLU A 237 -22.97 -17.47 7.34
C GLU A 237 -24.04 -16.47 6.96
N LYS A 238 -25.25 -16.93 6.60
CA LYS A 238 -26.36 -16.03 6.29
C LYS A 238 -26.67 -15.11 7.47
N VAL A 239 -26.79 -15.65 8.68
CA VAL A 239 -27.04 -14.86 9.89
C VAL A 239 -25.90 -13.89 10.16
N ALA A 240 -24.64 -14.32 10.00
CA ALA A 240 -23.49 -13.46 10.19
C ALA A 240 -23.49 -12.28 9.19
N ARG A 241 -23.82 -12.53 7.92
CA ARG A 241 -23.95 -11.51 6.87
C ARG A 241 -25.07 -10.52 7.14
N GLU A 242 -26.25 -10.99 7.54
CA GLU A 242 -27.39 -10.12 7.89
C GLU A 242 -27.06 -9.19 9.07
N ARG A 243 -26.20 -9.63 9.99
CA ARG A 243 -25.70 -8.80 11.10
C ARG A 243 -24.50 -7.91 10.72
N GLY A 244 -24.05 -7.96 9.48
CA GLY A 244 -22.86 -7.25 9.01
C GLY A 244 -21.58 -7.74 9.69
N TRP A 245 -21.47 -9.05 9.93
CA TRP A 245 -20.33 -9.70 10.57
C TRP A 245 -20.00 -9.15 11.97
N ARG A 246 -20.99 -8.59 12.65
CA ARG A 246 -20.93 -8.17 14.05
C ARG A 246 -21.41 -9.29 14.96
N ARG A 247 -20.75 -9.42 16.10
CA ARG A 247 -21.04 -10.41 17.13
C ARG A 247 -21.90 -9.84 18.23
#